data_AF-A0A962ST31-F1
#
_entry.id   AF-A0A962ST31-F1
#
_cell.length_a   1.000
_cell.length_b   1.000
_cell.length_c   1.000
_cell.angle_alpha   90.00
_cell.angle_beta   90.00
_cell.angle_gamma   90.00
#
_symmetry.space_group_name_H-M   'P 1'
#
loop_
_entity.id
_entity.type
_entity.pdbx_description
1 polymer ?
#
loop_
_entity_poly.entity_id
_entity_poly.type
_entity_poly.pdbx_seq_one_letter_code
_entity_poly.pdbx_strand_id
1 'polypeptide(L)'
;MDIFYLGQVSEKCWDDFCQNQESAWFLHTTDWVKYCENSRFNVRSQNCSFVVMNDDKTTAIVPLLIEETSKDGVKIREFTFSGGPTPKYIIDSKIGRKLYNRIEGEIWHKINSIAKDQGVVKLWMRENVQNRCYLLSSTLKDVCDLNATDLAKSGFLDTSIYSSVLFLDQCENFLMSQMRKGHHAAIKKALKFLSVNYYDSDSISPEKMEQFRERYFYIAGKVTRPYKTFDILYDFIKSNNGVLFEACLGNKAVGYSYVIIYKGYAYYAMSCTESEYKEFNVSHYLQWKIIIKLKQIGVIFYELGEQHFEPTFFYSVSEKIKGISAFKRGFGGRMILQISGEYFYDKEFFKKTFDERILRYIEERWK
;
A
#
# COMPACT_ATOMS: atom_id res chain seq x y z
N MET A 1 24.15 20.95 0.77
CA MET A 1 23.06 19.97 0.68
C MET A 1 22.28 20.35 -0.54
N ASP A 2 22.26 19.43 -1.49
CA ASP A 2 21.73 19.68 -2.81
C ASP A 2 20.47 18.84 -2.99
N ILE A 3 19.47 19.43 -3.65
CA ILE A 3 18.19 18.77 -3.88
C ILE A 3 18.05 18.56 -5.38
N PHE A 4 17.83 17.31 -5.77
CA PHE A 4 17.62 16.92 -7.16
C PHE A 4 16.28 16.21 -7.27
N TYR A 5 15.47 16.60 -8.25
CA TYR A 5 14.26 15.85 -8.59
C TYR A 5 14.62 14.44 -9.08
N LEU A 6 13.70 13.48 -8.92
CA LEU A 6 13.91 12.09 -9.35
C LEU A 6 14.33 12.01 -10.83
N GLY A 7 13.76 12.84 -11.71
CA GLY A 7 14.16 12.90 -13.13
C GLY A 7 15.55 13.47 -13.41
N GLN A 8 16.25 13.98 -12.39
CA GLN A 8 17.63 14.51 -12.47
C GLN A 8 18.66 13.52 -11.90
N VAL A 9 18.22 12.40 -11.34
CA VAL A 9 19.08 11.33 -10.84
C VAL A 9 18.69 10.01 -11.49
N SER A 10 19.58 9.01 -11.49
CA SER A 10 19.20 7.68 -11.96
C SER A 10 18.21 7.03 -11.01
N GLU A 11 17.22 6.29 -11.53
CA GLU A 11 16.30 5.47 -10.72
C GLU A 11 17.07 4.47 -9.85
N LYS A 12 18.17 3.91 -10.38
CA LYS A 12 19.07 3.03 -9.62
C LYS A 12 19.58 3.69 -8.34
N CYS A 13 19.99 4.97 -8.39
CA CYS A 13 20.46 5.70 -7.21
C CYS A 13 19.38 5.81 -6.13
N TRP A 14 18.12 5.98 -6.54
CA TRP A 14 16.97 6.05 -5.64
C TRP A 14 16.64 4.68 -5.04
N ASP A 15 16.55 3.65 -5.88
CA ASP A 15 16.17 2.31 -5.44
C ASP A 15 17.30 1.63 -4.65
N ASP A 16 18.57 1.89 -4.96
CA ASP A 16 19.71 1.46 -4.12
C ASP A 16 19.61 2.07 -2.71
N PHE A 17 19.19 3.35 -2.60
CA PHE A 17 18.94 3.96 -1.29
C PHE A 17 17.78 3.25 -0.58
N CYS A 18 16.66 2.99 -1.26
CA CYS A 18 15.54 2.21 -0.71
C CYS A 18 15.99 0.82 -0.22
N GLN A 19 16.82 0.11 -0.99
CA GLN A 19 17.29 -1.22 -0.60
C GLN A 19 18.13 -1.16 0.68
N ASN A 20 18.98 -0.14 0.82
CA ASN A 20 19.88 0.02 1.96
C ASN A 20 19.24 0.58 3.23
N GLN A 21 18.04 1.17 3.15
CA GLN A 21 17.34 1.73 4.30
C GLN A 21 16.31 0.74 4.86
N GLU A 22 16.45 0.36 6.13
CA GLU A 22 15.51 -0.56 6.80
C GLU A 22 14.08 -0.02 6.75
N SER A 23 13.89 1.27 7.02
CA SER A 23 12.60 1.98 7.01
C SER A 23 11.88 1.98 5.64
N ALA A 24 12.57 1.68 4.54
CA ALA A 24 11.99 1.64 3.22
C ALA A 24 11.13 0.39 2.99
N TRP A 25 9.86 0.60 2.65
CA TRP A 25 9.01 -0.42 2.01
C TRP A 25 8.83 -0.15 0.51
N PHE A 26 8.11 -1.04 -0.16
CA PHE A 26 7.86 -0.99 -1.60
C PHE A 26 7.33 0.37 -2.08
N LEU A 27 6.48 1.04 -1.28
CA LEU A 27 5.87 2.30 -1.70
C LEU A 27 6.89 3.45 -1.90
N HIS A 28 8.12 3.33 -1.41
CA HIS A 28 9.14 4.35 -1.67
C HIS A 28 9.85 4.14 -3.02
N THR A 29 9.76 2.95 -3.62
CA THR A 29 10.51 2.60 -4.84
C THR A 29 10.05 3.40 -6.06
N THR A 30 10.92 3.52 -7.06
CA THR A 30 10.53 4.15 -8.34
C THR A 30 9.40 3.39 -9.04
N ASP A 31 9.37 2.06 -8.88
CA ASP A 31 8.29 1.17 -9.32
C ASP A 31 6.92 1.65 -8.80
N TRP A 32 6.78 1.89 -7.49
CA TRP A 32 5.52 2.35 -6.93
C TRP A 32 5.15 3.78 -7.36
N VAL A 33 6.14 4.67 -7.48
CA VAL A 33 5.93 6.03 -7.99
C VAL A 33 5.34 5.97 -9.40
N LYS A 34 5.93 5.18 -10.31
CA LYS A 34 5.42 4.97 -11.68
C LYS A 34 4.01 4.39 -11.66
N TYR A 35 3.73 3.42 -10.80
CA TYR A 35 2.38 2.86 -10.67
C TYR A 35 1.37 3.94 -10.29
N CYS A 36 1.65 4.75 -9.28
CA CYS A 36 0.73 5.80 -8.81
C CYS A 36 0.52 6.92 -9.84
N GLU A 37 1.52 7.22 -10.66
CA GLU A 37 1.36 8.17 -11.78
C GLU A 37 0.40 7.68 -12.87
N ASN A 38 0.24 6.37 -13.02
CA ASN A 38 -0.42 5.76 -14.17
C ASN A 38 -1.67 4.92 -13.81
N SER A 39 -2.04 4.81 -12.52
CA SER A 39 -3.07 3.89 -12.04
C SER A 39 -4.51 4.44 -12.06
N ARG A 40 -4.71 5.75 -12.28
CA ARG A 40 -6.03 6.40 -12.16
C ARG A 40 -6.47 7.07 -13.46
N PHE A 41 -7.77 6.98 -13.73
CA PHE A 41 -8.42 7.77 -14.78
C PHE A 41 -8.68 9.19 -14.32
N ASN A 42 -8.62 10.15 -15.25
CA ASN A 42 -9.04 11.54 -15.05
C ASN A 42 -8.35 12.25 -13.87
N VAL A 43 -7.17 11.76 -13.49
CA VAL A 43 -6.28 12.41 -12.52
C VAL A 43 -5.01 12.76 -13.27
N ARG A 44 -4.63 14.03 -13.21
CA ARG A 44 -3.33 14.45 -13.74
C ARG A 44 -2.32 14.36 -12.60
N SER A 45 -1.39 13.42 -12.71
CA SER A 45 -0.30 13.25 -11.76
C SER A 45 0.96 13.99 -12.24
N GLN A 46 1.62 14.70 -11.33
CA GLN A 46 2.91 15.34 -11.57
C GLN A 46 3.93 14.82 -10.55
N ASN A 47 5.04 14.25 -11.04
CA ASN A 47 6.14 13.84 -10.19
C ASN A 47 6.88 15.04 -9.61
N CYS A 48 6.87 15.15 -8.29
CA CYS A 48 7.65 16.12 -7.55
C CYS A 48 8.63 15.42 -6.59
N SER A 49 8.87 14.12 -6.79
CA SER A 49 9.76 13.34 -5.93
C SER A 49 11.19 13.86 -6.06
N PHE A 50 11.93 13.90 -4.96
CA PHE A 50 13.30 14.42 -4.96
C PHE A 50 14.19 13.69 -3.95
N VAL A 51 15.50 13.78 -4.18
CA VAL A 51 16.54 13.30 -3.28
C VAL A 51 17.24 14.47 -2.60
N VAL A 52 17.73 14.25 -1.39
CA VAL A 52 18.64 15.17 -0.71
C VAL A 52 20.03 14.55 -0.68
N MET A 53 21.00 15.25 -1.25
CA MET A 53 22.40 14.85 -1.28
C MET A 53 23.25 15.67 -0.32
N ASN A 54 24.15 14.99 0.37
CA ASN A 54 25.20 15.60 1.18
C ASN A 54 26.53 14.95 0.82
N ASP A 55 27.50 15.75 0.36
CA ASP A 55 28.81 15.27 -0.11
C ASP A 55 28.69 14.16 -1.17
N ASP A 56 27.89 14.41 -2.21
CA ASP A 56 27.57 13.48 -3.32
C ASP A 56 26.92 12.14 -2.91
N LYS A 57 26.50 12.00 -1.64
CA LYS A 57 25.77 10.83 -1.15
C LYS A 57 24.30 11.15 -0.97
N THR A 58 23.43 10.28 -1.46
CA THR A 58 22.00 10.31 -1.14
C THR A 58 21.81 10.10 0.34
N THR A 59 21.27 11.11 1.02
CA THR A 59 20.99 11.10 2.46
C THR A 59 19.51 11.09 2.78
N ALA A 60 18.66 11.43 1.81
CA ALA A 60 17.23 11.24 1.92
C ALA A 60 16.57 11.07 0.55
N ILE A 61 15.40 10.42 0.56
CA ILE A 61 14.47 10.36 -0.57
C ILE A 61 13.09 10.83 -0.11
N VAL A 62 12.37 11.52 -1.01
CA VAL A 62 11.06 12.09 -0.73
C VAL A 62 10.12 11.73 -1.89
N PRO A 63 9.40 10.58 -1.82
CA PRO A 63 8.39 10.26 -2.82
C PRO A 63 7.25 11.26 -2.71
N LEU A 64 6.95 11.96 -3.79
CA LEU A 64 5.97 13.05 -3.79
C LEU A 64 5.32 13.22 -5.17
N LEU A 65 4.00 13.06 -5.23
CA LEU A 65 3.19 13.26 -6.42
C LEU A 65 2.15 14.33 -6.13
N ILE A 66 1.93 15.25 -7.07
CA ILE A 66 0.75 16.12 -7.07
C ILE A 66 -0.30 15.45 -7.94
N GLU A 67 -1.46 15.14 -7.36
CA GLU A 67 -2.63 14.69 -8.10
C GLU A 67 -3.63 15.84 -8.25
N GLU A 68 -3.89 16.25 -9.49
CA GLU A 68 -4.94 17.22 -9.81
C GLU A 68 -6.24 16.48 -10.14
N THR A 69 -7.29 16.81 -9.39
CA THR A 69 -8.67 16.37 -9.62
C THR A 69 -9.59 17.57 -9.83
N SER A 70 -10.80 17.35 -10.37
CA SER A 70 -11.83 18.38 -10.50
C SER A 70 -13.05 17.98 -9.67
N LYS A 71 -13.48 18.86 -8.78
CA LYS A 71 -14.71 18.70 -7.98
C LYS A 71 -15.52 19.98 -8.11
N ASP A 72 -16.77 19.86 -8.55
CA ASP A 72 -17.69 21.01 -8.76
C ASP A 72 -17.11 22.09 -9.69
N GLY A 73 -16.32 21.69 -10.68
CA GLY A 73 -15.63 22.61 -11.60
C GLY A 73 -14.38 23.29 -11.02
N VAL A 74 -14.05 23.03 -9.74
CA VAL A 74 -12.86 23.55 -9.07
C VAL A 74 -11.73 22.52 -9.15
N LYS A 75 -10.56 22.97 -9.59
CA LYS A 75 -9.34 22.16 -9.59
C LYS A 75 -8.81 22.04 -8.16
N ILE A 76 -8.56 20.81 -7.73
CA ILE A 76 -8.00 20.48 -6.43
C ILE A 76 -6.68 19.77 -6.67
N ARG A 77 -5.62 20.25 -6.04
CA ARG A 77 -4.28 19.66 -6.10
C ARG A 77 -3.89 19.18 -4.72
N GLU A 78 -3.58 17.89 -4.61
CA GLU A 78 -3.21 17.27 -3.35
C GLU A 78 -1.91 16.51 -3.52
N PHE A 79 -1.11 16.42 -2.45
CA PHE A 79 -0.04 15.43 -2.40
C PHE A 79 -0.62 14.08 -1.96
N THR A 80 -0.87 13.22 -2.94
CA THR A 80 -1.45 11.88 -2.76
C THR A 80 -0.83 10.90 -3.75
N PHE A 81 -0.85 9.61 -3.39
CA PHE A 81 -0.39 8.52 -4.24
C PHE A 81 -1.60 7.67 -4.64
N SER A 82 -2.05 7.80 -5.89
CA SER A 82 -3.23 7.09 -6.39
C SER A 82 -4.47 7.33 -5.51
N GLY A 83 -4.65 8.55 -5.00
CA GLY A 83 -5.75 8.94 -4.11
C GLY A 83 -5.62 8.46 -2.67
N GLY A 84 -4.53 7.78 -2.33
CA GLY A 84 -4.15 7.41 -0.97
C GLY A 84 -3.02 8.30 -0.42
N PRO A 85 -2.56 8.01 0.80
CA PRO A 85 -1.45 8.74 1.39
C PRO A 85 -0.14 8.51 0.64
N THR A 86 0.66 9.57 0.49
CA THR A 86 2.06 9.48 0.08
C THR A 86 2.87 8.78 1.18
N PRO A 87 3.82 7.89 0.86
CA PRO A 87 4.77 7.42 1.86
C PRO A 87 5.58 8.61 2.41
N LYS A 88 5.85 8.61 3.72
CA LYS A 88 6.75 9.58 4.35
C LYS A 88 8.15 9.46 3.75
N TYR A 89 8.87 10.58 3.68
CA TYR A 89 10.27 10.58 3.28
C TYR A 89 11.12 9.65 4.16
N ILE A 90 12.27 9.23 3.62
CA ILE A 90 13.28 8.48 4.36
C ILE A 90 14.54 9.33 4.44
N ILE A 91 15.08 9.46 5.65
CA ILE A 91 16.41 10.00 5.91
C ILE A 91 17.31 8.85 6.34
N ASP A 92 18.56 8.85 5.89
CA ASP A 92 19.54 7.82 6.23
C ASP A 92 19.67 7.66 7.76
N SER A 93 19.35 6.47 8.27
CA SER A 93 19.34 6.18 9.70
C SER A 93 20.72 6.24 10.36
N LYS A 94 21.80 6.21 9.55
CA LYS A 94 23.18 6.18 10.05
C LYS A 94 23.78 7.57 10.30
N ILE A 95 23.07 8.65 9.97
CA ILE A 95 23.58 10.01 10.15
C ILE A 95 23.30 10.55 11.55
N GLY A 96 24.18 11.43 12.06
CA GLY A 96 24.02 12.02 13.37
C GLY A 96 22.79 12.94 13.49
N ARG A 97 22.19 13.00 14.69
CA ARG A 97 20.93 13.74 14.97
C ARG A 97 20.92 15.19 14.49
N LYS A 98 22.04 15.90 14.60
CA LYS A 98 22.17 17.29 14.13
C LYS A 98 21.99 17.40 12.61
N LEU A 99 22.59 16.48 11.84
CA LEU A 99 22.46 16.45 10.39
C LEU A 99 21.07 15.96 9.98
N TYR A 100 20.52 14.96 10.67
CA TYR A 100 19.14 14.50 10.49
C TYR A 100 18.14 15.66 10.57
N ASN A 101 18.16 16.43 11.65
CA ASN A 101 17.22 17.55 11.85
C ASN A 101 17.39 18.63 10.76
N ARG A 102 18.63 18.85 10.29
CA ARG A 102 18.90 19.80 9.22
C ARG A 102 18.30 19.32 7.89
N ILE A 103 18.50 18.04 7.53
CA ILE A 103 17.92 17.43 6.33
C ILE A 103 16.39 17.45 6.40
N GLU A 104 15.81 17.09 7.55
CA GLU A 104 14.37 17.12 7.77
C GLU A 104 13.79 18.54 7.57
N GLY A 105 14.49 19.57 8.05
CA GLY A 105 14.16 20.97 7.80
C GLY A 105 14.17 21.33 6.31
N GLU A 106 15.19 20.92 5.56
CA GLU A 106 15.26 21.14 4.11
C GLU A 106 14.15 20.42 3.34
N ILE A 107 13.82 19.19 3.73
CA ILE A 107 12.71 18.42 3.16
C ILE A 107 11.40 19.18 3.34
N TRP A 108 11.10 19.62 4.57
CA TRP A 108 9.89 20.38 4.86
C TRP A 108 9.84 21.71 4.13
N HIS A 109 10.95 22.44 4.11
CA HIS A 109 11.05 23.68 3.35
C HIS A 109 10.74 23.44 1.86
N LYS A 110 11.30 22.39 1.27
CA LYS A 110 11.07 22.05 -0.14
C LYS A 110 9.63 21.60 -0.42
N ILE A 111 9.06 20.73 0.41
CA ILE A 111 7.66 20.30 0.29
C ILE A 111 6.72 21.51 0.36
N ASN A 112 6.93 22.40 1.34
CA ASN A 112 6.10 23.59 1.52
C ASN A 112 6.26 24.60 0.38
N SER A 113 7.47 24.76 -0.16
CA SER A 113 7.70 25.57 -1.38
C SER A 113 6.91 24.99 -2.55
N ILE A 114 7.02 23.69 -2.82
CA ILE A 114 6.27 23.04 -3.90
C ILE A 114 4.76 23.21 -3.68
N ALA A 115 4.28 23.03 -2.45
CA ALA A 115 2.87 23.18 -2.11
C ALA A 115 2.36 24.58 -2.47
N LYS A 116 3.10 25.61 -2.05
CA LYS A 116 2.79 27.01 -2.33
C LYS A 116 2.83 27.32 -3.82
N ASP A 117 3.91 26.92 -4.50
CA ASP A 117 4.15 27.22 -5.92
C ASP A 117 3.13 26.53 -6.83
N GLN A 118 2.63 25.36 -6.42
CA GLN A 118 1.69 24.55 -7.21
C GLN A 118 0.24 24.66 -6.76
N GLY A 119 -0.05 25.44 -5.71
CA GLY A 119 -1.40 25.58 -5.16
C GLY A 119 -1.96 24.28 -4.57
N VAL A 120 -1.11 23.49 -3.91
CA VAL A 120 -1.52 22.26 -3.24
C VAL A 120 -2.27 22.61 -1.96
N VAL A 121 -3.46 22.03 -1.78
CA VAL A 121 -4.34 22.34 -0.65
C VAL A 121 -4.17 21.38 0.54
N LYS A 122 -3.65 20.18 0.29
CA LYS A 122 -3.51 19.11 1.30
C LYS A 122 -2.35 18.18 1.00
N LEU A 123 -1.68 17.72 2.06
CA LEU A 123 -0.74 16.61 2.09
C LEU A 123 -1.32 15.47 2.92
N TRP A 124 -1.48 14.28 2.34
CA TRP A 124 -1.82 13.08 3.09
C TRP A 124 -0.63 12.14 3.10
N MET A 125 -0.09 11.83 4.28
CA MET A 125 1.15 11.07 4.41
C MET A 125 0.97 9.83 5.29
N ARG A 126 1.74 8.78 5.02
CA ARG A 126 1.78 7.51 5.78
C ARG A 126 3.20 7.17 6.18
N GLU A 127 3.40 6.85 7.46
CA GLU A 127 4.67 6.31 7.95
C GLU A 127 4.69 4.78 7.83
N ASN A 128 5.85 4.23 7.46
CA ASN A 128 6.07 2.79 7.55
C ASN A 128 6.30 2.39 9.02
N VAL A 129 5.31 1.69 9.59
CA VAL A 129 5.38 1.11 10.93
C VAL A 129 5.80 -0.36 10.95
N GLN A 130 5.87 -1.02 9.80
CA GLN A 130 6.04 -2.47 9.73
C GLN A 130 7.42 -2.90 10.26
N ASN A 131 8.43 -2.04 10.13
CA ASN A 131 9.73 -2.23 10.79
C ASN A 131 9.67 -2.01 12.31
N ARG A 132 8.82 -1.07 12.78
CA ARG A 132 8.62 -0.83 14.23
C ARG A 132 7.99 -2.05 14.91
N CYS A 133 7.13 -2.80 14.22
CA CYS A 133 6.52 -4.01 14.76
C CYS A 133 7.48 -5.20 14.93
N TYR A 134 8.59 -5.23 14.20
CA TYR A 134 9.66 -6.22 14.42
C TYR A 134 10.46 -5.89 15.69
N LEU A 135 10.70 -4.59 15.94
CA LEU A 135 11.42 -4.09 17.13
C LEU A 135 10.66 -4.29 18.44
N LEU A 136 9.32 -4.27 18.40
CA LEU A 136 8.45 -4.54 19.57
C LEU A 136 8.58 -5.96 20.15
N SER A 137 9.37 -6.84 19.51
CA SER A 137 9.62 -8.18 20.00
C SER A 137 10.73 -8.27 21.06
N SER A 138 11.52 -7.21 21.30
CA SER A 138 12.72 -7.34 22.15
C SER A 138 12.66 -6.65 23.51
N THR A 139 12.14 -5.42 23.67
CA THR A 139 11.95 -4.83 25.03
C THR A 139 10.83 -3.78 25.13
N LEU A 140 10.27 -3.62 26.33
CA LEU A 140 9.33 -2.53 26.69
C LEU A 140 9.93 -1.13 26.53
N LYS A 141 11.27 -1.00 26.46
CA LYS A 141 11.95 0.28 26.33
C LYS A 141 11.77 0.90 24.94
N ASP A 142 11.69 0.06 23.91
CA ASP A 142 11.41 0.47 22.52
C ASP A 142 9.96 0.96 22.32
N VAL A 143 9.06 0.57 23.24
CA VAL A 143 7.65 1.01 23.28
C VAL A 143 7.54 2.43 23.85
N CYS A 144 8.42 2.83 24.77
CA CYS A 144 8.36 4.12 25.45
C CYS A 144 8.93 5.27 24.61
N ASP A 145 9.79 5.00 23.62
CA ASP A 145 10.26 6.00 22.66
C ASP A 145 9.26 6.29 21.52
N LEU A 146 8.05 5.71 21.59
CA LEU A 146 6.86 6.10 20.81
C LEU A 146 6.30 7.47 21.25
N ASN A 147 7.15 8.38 21.74
CA ASN A 147 6.86 9.80 21.89
C ASN A 147 6.29 10.30 20.56
N ALA A 148 5.00 10.66 20.52
CA ALA A 148 4.18 11.17 19.40
C ALA A 148 4.73 10.91 17.97
N THR A 149 3.92 10.31 17.10
CA THR A 149 4.29 10.11 15.68
C THR A 149 4.88 11.40 15.09
N ASP A 150 5.92 11.31 14.25
CA ASP A 150 6.56 12.52 13.75
C ASP A 150 5.57 13.37 12.92
N LEU A 151 4.57 12.71 12.31
CA LEU A 151 3.42 13.38 11.70
C LEU A 151 2.67 14.24 12.73
N ALA A 152 2.30 13.71 13.90
CA ALA A 152 1.60 14.48 14.93
C ALA A 152 2.45 15.65 15.44
N LYS A 153 3.77 15.45 15.62
CA LYS A 153 4.72 16.53 15.98
C LYS A 153 4.80 17.62 14.90
N SER A 154 4.56 17.25 13.65
CA SER A 154 4.56 18.16 12.48
C SER A 154 3.20 18.80 12.21
N GLY A 155 2.23 18.67 13.13
CA GLY A 155 0.92 19.31 13.03
C GLY A 155 -0.09 18.57 12.14
N PHE A 156 0.17 17.31 11.81
CA PHE A 156 -0.79 16.50 11.06
C PHE A 156 -1.97 16.08 11.94
N LEU A 157 -3.14 16.04 11.31
CA LEU A 157 -4.33 15.42 11.87
C LEU A 157 -4.21 13.91 11.68
N ASP A 158 -4.29 13.16 12.79
CA ASP A 158 -4.16 11.71 12.77
C ASP A 158 -5.34 11.07 12.01
N THR A 159 -5.00 10.35 10.94
CA THR A 159 -5.94 9.57 10.13
C THR A 159 -5.58 8.09 10.11
N SER A 160 -4.82 7.61 11.10
CA SER A 160 -4.29 6.25 11.12
C SER A 160 -5.38 5.18 11.01
N ILE A 161 -5.05 4.07 10.37
CA ILE A 161 -5.95 2.93 10.16
C ILE A 161 -5.22 1.62 10.44
N TYR A 162 -5.93 0.60 10.92
CA TYR A 162 -5.32 -0.71 11.09
C TYR A 162 -5.20 -1.46 9.76
N SER A 163 -4.16 -2.29 9.64
CA SER A 163 -4.02 -3.30 8.60
C SER A 163 -3.86 -4.68 9.22
N SER A 164 -4.28 -5.72 8.51
CA SER A 164 -4.12 -7.12 8.92
C SER A 164 -2.83 -7.68 8.33
N VAL A 165 -1.94 -8.15 9.19
CA VAL A 165 -0.61 -8.66 8.81
C VAL A 165 -0.39 -10.07 9.36
N LEU A 166 -0.04 -11.00 8.48
CA LEU A 166 0.36 -12.36 8.82
C LEU A 166 1.88 -12.43 9.02
N PHE A 167 2.30 -13.16 10.04
CA PHE A 167 3.69 -13.44 10.37
C PHE A 167 4.00 -14.86 9.88
N LEU A 168 4.76 -14.97 8.79
CA LEU A 168 4.98 -16.22 8.05
C LEU A 168 6.19 -17.01 8.55
N ASP A 169 6.86 -16.55 9.60
CA ASP A 169 7.91 -17.29 10.29
C ASP A 169 7.36 -18.54 11.02
N GLN A 170 6.11 -18.51 11.43
CA GLN A 170 5.41 -19.62 12.11
C GLN A 170 5.18 -20.85 11.21
N CYS A 171 5.02 -22.03 11.80
CA CYS A 171 4.75 -23.27 11.05
C CYS A 171 3.34 -23.28 10.44
N GLU A 172 3.14 -24.03 9.35
CA GLU A 172 1.88 -24.04 8.60
C GLU A 172 0.67 -24.46 9.45
N ASN A 173 0.84 -25.45 10.33
CA ASN A 173 -0.19 -25.90 11.25
C ASN A 173 -0.63 -24.77 12.20
N PHE A 174 0.34 -23.98 12.69
CA PHE A 174 0.03 -22.82 13.52
C PHE A 174 -0.73 -21.77 12.72
N LEU A 175 -0.24 -21.39 11.53
CA LEU A 175 -0.92 -20.43 10.65
C LEU A 175 -2.37 -20.83 10.35
N MET A 176 -2.60 -22.10 10.05
CA MET A 176 -3.93 -22.65 9.79
C MET A 176 -4.82 -22.60 11.04
N SER A 177 -4.26 -22.88 12.23
CA SER A 177 -5.00 -22.85 13.50
C SER A 177 -5.45 -21.45 13.92
N GLN A 178 -4.75 -20.40 13.48
CA GLN A 178 -5.12 -19.00 13.73
C GLN A 178 -6.28 -18.51 12.85
N MET A 179 -6.67 -19.28 11.83
CA MET A 179 -7.78 -18.93 10.96
C MET A 179 -9.13 -19.14 11.64
N ARG A 180 -10.12 -18.34 11.25
CA ARG A 180 -11.51 -18.58 11.68
C ARG A 180 -11.98 -19.95 11.20
N LYS A 181 -12.82 -20.61 12.01
CA LYS A 181 -13.40 -21.93 11.70
C LYS A 181 -14.00 -22.02 10.30
N GLY A 182 -14.71 -20.96 9.86
CA GLY A 182 -15.30 -20.87 8.52
C GLY A 182 -14.27 -20.86 7.41
N HIS A 183 -13.21 -20.05 7.53
CA HIS A 183 -12.10 -19.99 6.58
C HIS A 183 -11.39 -21.34 6.47
N HIS A 184 -11.08 -21.95 7.61
CA HIS A 184 -10.45 -23.27 7.65
C HIS A 184 -11.31 -24.35 6.95
N ALA A 185 -12.62 -24.39 7.22
CA ALA A 185 -13.53 -25.31 6.55
C ALA A 185 -13.63 -25.04 5.04
N ALA A 186 -13.67 -23.77 4.64
CA ALA A 186 -13.69 -23.35 3.24
C ALA A 186 -12.44 -23.82 2.47
N ILE A 187 -11.25 -23.63 3.05
CA ILE A 187 -9.97 -24.09 2.50
C ILE A 187 -9.95 -25.61 2.37
N LYS A 188 -10.35 -26.34 3.42
CA LYS A 188 -10.43 -27.81 3.38
C LYS A 188 -11.37 -28.35 2.32
N LYS A 189 -12.50 -27.68 2.08
CA LYS A 189 -13.42 -28.04 1.00
C LYS A 189 -12.78 -27.80 -0.37
N ALA A 190 -12.14 -26.64 -0.54
CA ALA A 190 -11.56 -26.22 -1.81
C ALA A 190 -10.37 -27.06 -2.28
N LEU A 191 -9.57 -27.58 -1.32
CA LEU A 191 -8.41 -28.45 -1.58
C LEU A 191 -8.73 -29.70 -2.43
N LYS A 192 -10.01 -30.11 -2.48
CA LYS A 192 -10.45 -31.29 -3.24
C LYS A 192 -10.65 -31.02 -4.73
N PHE A 193 -10.81 -29.75 -5.12
CA PHE A 193 -11.28 -29.38 -6.46
C PHE A 193 -10.36 -28.39 -7.18
N LEU A 194 -9.63 -27.57 -6.42
CA LEU A 194 -8.86 -26.47 -6.98
C LEU A 194 -7.35 -26.75 -6.98
N SER A 195 -6.68 -26.33 -8.04
CA SER A 195 -5.22 -26.17 -8.09
C SER A 195 -4.85 -24.68 -8.16
N VAL A 196 -3.58 -24.36 -7.91
CA VAL A 196 -3.05 -23.00 -8.07
C VAL A 196 -1.78 -23.04 -8.89
N ASN A 197 -1.76 -22.25 -9.96
CA ASN A 197 -0.53 -21.93 -10.70
C ASN A 197 0.09 -20.67 -10.09
N TYR A 198 1.41 -20.63 -10.08
CA TYR A 198 2.22 -19.53 -9.57
C TYR A 198 3.12 -19.04 -10.71
N TYR A 199 3.10 -17.74 -10.94
CA TYR A 199 3.86 -17.08 -11.98
C TYR A 199 4.78 -16.01 -11.35
N ASP A 200 6.06 -16.17 -11.58
CA ASP A 200 7.16 -15.28 -11.18
C ASP A 200 7.88 -14.72 -12.42
N SER A 201 9.02 -14.07 -12.21
CA SER A 201 9.83 -13.47 -13.28
C SER A 201 10.21 -14.45 -14.38
N ASP A 202 10.42 -15.74 -14.06
CA ASP A 202 10.86 -16.77 -15.00
C ASP A 202 9.69 -17.39 -15.78
N SER A 203 8.51 -17.47 -15.16
CA SER A 203 7.35 -18.19 -15.70
C SER A 203 6.23 -17.30 -16.23
N ILE A 204 6.23 -16.00 -15.93
CA ILE A 204 5.22 -15.06 -16.44
C ILE A 204 5.44 -14.75 -17.93
N SER A 205 4.35 -14.73 -18.69
CA SER A 205 4.33 -14.27 -20.08
C SER A 205 3.40 -13.06 -20.27
N PRO A 206 3.63 -12.22 -21.29
CA PRO A 206 2.71 -11.13 -21.62
C PRO A 206 1.26 -11.60 -21.83
N GLU A 207 1.07 -12.76 -22.47
CA GLU A 207 -0.25 -13.35 -22.71
C GLU A 207 -0.94 -13.75 -21.40
N LYS A 208 -0.19 -14.31 -20.43
CA LYS A 208 -0.74 -14.63 -19.12
C LYS A 208 -1.15 -13.37 -18.36
N MET A 209 -0.36 -12.30 -18.46
CA MET A 209 -0.72 -11.03 -17.84
C MET A 209 -1.98 -10.42 -18.49
N GLU A 210 -2.09 -10.54 -19.80
CA GLU A 210 -3.26 -10.09 -20.55
C GLU A 210 -4.52 -10.86 -20.14
N GLN A 211 -4.42 -12.20 -20.00
CA GLN A 211 -5.53 -13.03 -19.48
C GLN A 211 -5.97 -12.57 -18.09
N PHE A 212 -5.03 -12.24 -17.20
CA PHE A 212 -5.36 -11.68 -15.88
C PHE A 212 -6.09 -10.34 -16.01
N ARG A 213 -5.60 -9.42 -16.85
CA ARG A 213 -6.23 -8.12 -17.09
C ARG A 213 -7.65 -8.23 -17.59
N GLU A 214 -7.86 -9.03 -18.63
CA GLU A 214 -9.19 -9.26 -19.23
C GLU A 214 -10.17 -9.82 -18.20
N ARG A 215 -9.76 -10.86 -17.47
CA ARG A 215 -10.58 -11.47 -16.40
C ARG A 215 -10.87 -10.48 -15.28
N TYR A 216 -9.89 -9.68 -14.89
CA TYR A 216 -10.05 -8.65 -13.86
C TYR A 216 -11.10 -7.61 -14.26
N PHE A 217 -11.07 -7.10 -15.50
CA PHE A 217 -12.08 -6.16 -16.00
C PHE A 217 -13.45 -6.80 -16.21
N TYR A 218 -13.48 -8.03 -16.73
CA TYR A 218 -14.71 -8.80 -16.89
C TYR A 218 -15.45 -8.96 -15.55
N ILE A 219 -14.75 -9.42 -14.52
CA ILE A 219 -15.32 -9.61 -13.17
C ILE A 219 -15.72 -8.27 -12.54
N ALA A 220 -14.95 -7.20 -12.78
CA ALA A 220 -15.31 -5.87 -12.30
C ALA A 220 -16.51 -5.26 -13.05
N GLY A 221 -16.89 -5.81 -14.22
CA GLY A 221 -17.93 -5.28 -15.10
C GLY A 221 -17.57 -3.96 -15.78
N LYS A 222 -16.31 -3.50 -15.64
CA LYS A 222 -15.80 -2.26 -16.23
C LYS A 222 -14.27 -2.23 -16.23
N VAL A 223 -13.72 -1.37 -17.07
CA VAL A 223 -12.31 -0.98 -16.98
C VAL A 223 -12.12 -0.12 -15.73
N THR A 224 -11.45 -0.67 -14.71
CA THR A 224 -11.32 -0.02 -13.38
C THR A 224 -10.06 0.83 -13.24
N ARG A 225 -9.12 0.72 -14.19
CA ARG A 225 -7.86 1.46 -14.24
C ARG A 225 -7.25 1.42 -15.64
N PRO A 226 -6.33 2.34 -15.99
CA PRO A 226 -5.68 2.36 -17.30
C PRO A 226 -4.95 1.04 -17.62
N TYR A 227 -4.89 0.67 -18.89
CA TYR A 227 -4.23 -0.55 -19.38
C TYR A 227 -2.75 -0.59 -19.01
N LYS A 228 -2.06 0.55 -19.13
CA LYS A 228 -0.65 0.74 -18.73
C LYS A 228 -0.36 0.28 -17.29
N THR A 229 -1.36 0.26 -16.41
CA THR A 229 -1.19 -0.28 -15.06
C THR A 229 -0.78 -1.74 -15.08
N PHE A 230 -1.30 -2.54 -16.02
CA PHE A 230 -0.98 -3.97 -16.12
C PHE A 230 0.39 -4.22 -16.75
N ASP A 231 0.86 -3.32 -17.62
CA ASP A 231 2.24 -3.32 -18.11
C ASP A 231 3.21 -3.07 -16.95
N ILE A 232 2.92 -2.08 -16.10
CA ILE A 232 3.73 -1.80 -14.89
C ILE A 232 3.71 -2.99 -13.91
N LEU A 233 2.56 -3.65 -13.73
CA LEU A 233 2.48 -4.86 -12.90
C LEU A 233 3.24 -6.04 -13.53
N TYR A 234 3.30 -6.16 -14.86
CA TYR A 234 4.17 -7.13 -15.51
C TYR A 234 5.64 -6.84 -15.21
N ASP A 235 6.06 -5.59 -15.32
CA ASP A 235 7.42 -5.14 -15.01
C ASP A 235 7.79 -5.43 -13.55
N PHE A 236 6.87 -5.23 -12.61
CA PHE A 236 7.06 -5.61 -11.20
C PHE A 236 7.33 -7.10 -11.04
N ILE A 237 6.63 -7.99 -11.78
CA ILE A 237 6.94 -9.42 -11.74
C ILE A 237 8.33 -9.68 -12.31
N LYS A 238 8.68 -9.06 -13.45
CA LYS A 238 10.00 -9.22 -14.08
C LYS A 238 11.15 -8.70 -13.22
N SER A 239 10.92 -7.70 -12.37
CA SER A 239 11.89 -7.20 -11.40
C SER A 239 11.90 -7.95 -10.06
N ASN A 240 11.16 -9.07 -9.94
CA ASN A 240 10.96 -9.85 -8.71
C ASN A 240 10.25 -9.08 -7.57
N ASN A 241 9.61 -7.96 -7.89
CA ASN A 241 8.78 -7.17 -6.97
C ASN A 241 7.30 -7.56 -6.98
N GLY A 242 6.93 -8.57 -7.77
CA GLY A 242 5.56 -9.04 -7.90
C GLY A 242 5.45 -10.51 -8.29
N VAL A 243 4.31 -11.11 -7.99
CA VAL A 243 3.96 -12.47 -8.40
C VAL A 243 2.46 -12.56 -8.68
N LEU A 244 2.08 -13.45 -9.60
CA LEU A 244 0.68 -13.72 -9.95
C LEU A 244 0.33 -15.16 -9.58
N PHE A 245 -0.83 -15.32 -8.96
CA PHE A 245 -1.43 -16.62 -8.66
C PHE A 245 -2.73 -16.78 -9.43
N GLU A 246 -2.95 -17.97 -9.98
CA GLU A 246 -4.15 -18.35 -10.74
C GLU A 246 -4.77 -19.59 -10.10
N ALA A 247 -6.00 -19.51 -9.63
CA ALA A 247 -6.77 -20.66 -9.19
C ALA A 247 -7.43 -21.34 -10.38
N CYS A 248 -7.31 -22.65 -10.48
CA CYS A 248 -7.91 -23.45 -11.54
C CYS A 248 -8.87 -24.49 -10.99
N LEU A 249 -10.00 -24.68 -11.68
CA LEU A 249 -10.91 -25.81 -11.53
C LEU A 249 -10.72 -26.71 -12.76
N GLY A 250 -9.99 -27.82 -12.59
CA GLY A 250 -9.47 -28.57 -13.73
C GLY A 250 -8.55 -27.68 -14.58
N ASN A 251 -8.89 -27.49 -15.86
CA ASN A 251 -8.12 -26.65 -16.79
C ASN A 251 -8.67 -25.22 -16.92
N LYS A 252 -9.74 -24.86 -16.21
CA LYS A 252 -10.34 -23.51 -16.28
C LYS A 252 -9.78 -22.62 -15.18
N ALA A 253 -9.26 -21.45 -15.54
CA ALA A 253 -8.94 -20.40 -14.59
C ALA A 253 -10.23 -19.80 -14.01
N VAL A 254 -10.36 -19.81 -12.67
CA VAL A 254 -11.57 -19.37 -11.94
C VAL A 254 -11.29 -18.20 -10.99
N GLY A 255 -10.03 -17.79 -10.86
CA GLY A 255 -9.64 -16.61 -10.11
C GLY A 255 -8.16 -16.32 -10.16
N TYR A 256 -7.81 -15.07 -9.85
CA TYR A 256 -6.44 -14.58 -9.79
C TYR A 256 -6.21 -13.75 -8.55
N SER A 257 -4.94 -13.71 -8.13
CA SER A 257 -4.46 -12.81 -7.09
C SER A 257 -3.04 -12.38 -7.41
N TYR A 258 -2.83 -11.07 -7.39
CA TYR A 258 -1.54 -10.43 -7.56
C TYR A 258 -1.00 -10.01 -6.20
N VAL A 259 0.26 -10.33 -5.94
CA VAL A 259 0.95 -10.00 -4.70
C VAL A 259 2.22 -9.23 -5.05
N ILE A 260 2.45 -8.12 -4.37
CA ILE A 260 3.71 -7.36 -4.43
C ILE A 260 4.65 -7.94 -3.38
N ILE A 261 5.94 -8.05 -3.68
CA ILE A 261 6.97 -8.54 -2.76
C ILE A 261 8.11 -7.52 -2.69
N TYR A 262 8.59 -7.22 -1.49
CA TYR A 262 9.74 -6.32 -1.30
C TYR A 262 10.39 -6.55 0.07
N LYS A 263 11.70 -6.78 0.11
CA LYS A 263 12.49 -6.93 1.36
C LYS A 263 11.89 -7.89 2.41
N GLY A 264 11.36 -9.04 1.97
CA GLY A 264 10.73 -10.01 2.87
C GLY A 264 9.32 -9.63 3.34
N TYR A 265 8.74 -8.55 2.81
CA TYR A 265 7.35 -8.17 2.95
C TYR A 265 6.58 -8.52 1.68
N ALA A 266 5.31 -8.87 1.84
CA ALA A 266 4.38 -9.06 0.74
C ALA A 266 3.08 -8.31 1.01
N TYR A 267 2.45 -7.82 -0.08
CA TYR A 267 1.24 -7.02 -0.02
C TYR A 267 0.16 -7.62 -0.91
N TYR A 268 -1.00 -7.88 -0.34
CA TYR A 268 -2.17 -8.31 -1.11
C TYR A 268 -2.72 -7.15 -1.93
N ALA A 269 -2.37 -7.11 -3.22
CA ALA A 269 -2.59 -5.93 -4.05
C ALA A 269 -3.88 -6.00 -4.87
N MET A 270 -4.08 -7.07 -5.65
CA MET A 270 -5.25 -7.19 -6.54
C MET A 270 -5.75 -8.63 -6.56
N SER A 271 -7.06 -8.79 -6.76
CA SER A 271 -7.66 -10.11 -6.94
C SER A 271 -8.92 -10.02 -7.76
N CYS A 272 -9.23 -11.09 -8.48
CA CYS A 272 -10.54 -11.29 -9.07
C CYS A 272 -10.92 -12.78 -8.98
N THR A 273 -12.17 -13.08 -8.66
CA THR A 273 -12.69 -14.44 -8.62
C THR A 273 -14.07 -14.46 -9.23
N GLU A 274 -14.36 -15.46 -10.06
CA GLU A 274 -15.65 -15.55 -10.74
C GLU A 274 -16.75 -15.98 -9.75
N SER A 275 -17.86 -15.24 -9.73
CA SER A 275 -18.96 -15.46 -8.79
C SER A 275 -19.66 -16.80 -9.00
N GLU A 276 -19.65 -17.33 -10.23
CA GLU A 276 -20.20 -18.65 -10.57
C GLU A 276 -19.50 -19.79 -9.81
N TYR A 277 -18.26 -19.61 -9.36
CA TYR A 277 -17.49 -20.61 -8.62
C TYR A 277 -17.44 -20.36 -7.10
N LYS A 278 -18.34 -19.52 -6.57
CA LYS A 278 -18.34 -19.16 -5.14
C LYS A 278 -18.42 -20.37 -4.21
N GLU A 279 -19.13 -21.43 -4.61
CA GLU A 279 -19.29 -22.67 -3.82
C GLU A 279 -17.99 -23.45 -3.58
N PHE A 280 -16.98 -23.23 -4.43
CA PHE A 280 -15.65 -23.83 -4.34
C PHE A 280 -14.69 -23.05 -3.43
N ASN A 281 -15.12 -21.90 -2.89
CA ASN A 281 -14.32 -21.05 -2.00
C ASN A 281 -12.97 -20.61 -2.62
N VAL A 282 -12.97 -20.26 -3.91
CA VAL A 282 -11.78 -19.89 -4.68
C VAL A 282 -10.87 -18.90 -3.95
N SER A 283 -11.42 -17.78 -3.44
CA SER A 283 -10.63 -16.75 -2.76
C SER A 283 -9.97 -17.25 -1.48
N HIS A 284 -10.62 -18.15 -0.73
CA HIS A 284 -10.04 -18.71 0.50
C HIS A 284 -8.87 -19.63 0.18
N TYR A 285 -9.05 -20.50 -0.82
CA TYR A 285 -8.00 -21.41 -1.27
C TYR A 285 -6.80 -20.66 -1.85
N LEU A 286 -7.06 -19.68 -2.71
CA LEU A 286 -6.02 -18.88 -3.34
C LEU A 286 -5.16 -18.17 -2.29
N GLN A 287 -5.77 -17.51 -1.30
CA GLN A 287 -5.03 -16.89 -0.20
C GLN A 287 -4.24 -17.88 0.64
N TRP A 288 -4.77 -19.08 0.91
CA TRP A 288 -4.00 -20.11 1.59
C TRP A 288 -2.75 -20.54 0.80
N LYS A 289 -2.89 -20.78 -0.51
CA LYS A 289 -1.76 -21.17 -1.36
C LYS A 289 -0.73 -20.05 -1.52
N ILE A 290 -1.18 -18.79 -1.52
CA ILE A 290 -0.31 -17.62 -1.43
C ILE A 290 0.49 -17.64 -0.14
N ILE A 291 -0.17 -17.78 1.02
CA ILE A 291 0.48 -17.81 2.35
C ILE A 291 1.60 -18.87 2.36
N ILE A 292 1.30 -20.07 1.89
CA ILE A 292 2.29 -21.17 1.83
C ILE A 292 3.43 -20.83 0.88
N LYS A 293 3.14 -20.34 -0.34
CA LYS A 293 4.18 -20.03 -1.32
C LYS A 293 5.08 -18.88 -0.87
N LEU A 294 4.51 -17.82 -0.30
CA LEU A 294 5.27 -16.68 0.25
C LEU A 294 6.21 -17.14 1.36
N LYS A 295 5.75 -18.02 2.26
CA LYS A 295 6.62 -18.62 3.29
C LYS A 295 7.78 -19.41 2.65
N GLN A 296 7.50 -20.22 1.62
CA GLN A 296 8.53 -21.03 0.94
C GLN A 296 9.63 -20.19 0.30
N ILE A 297 9.32 -18.99 -0.18
CA ILE A 297 10.28 -18.07 -0.80
C ILE A 297 10.88 -17.06 0.21
N GLY A 298 10.70 -17.29 1.51
CA GLY A 298 11.35 -16.51 2.56
C GLY A 298 10.68 -15.18 2.92
N VAL A 299 9.43 -14.95 2.51
CA VAL A 299 8.66 -13.79 2.98
C VAL A 299 8.34 -13.97 4.47
N ILE A 300 8.53 -12.91 5.23
CA ILE A 300 8.33 -12.86 6.69
C ILE A 300 6.95 -12.29 7.00
N PHE A 301 6.52 -11.28 6.26
CA PHE A 301 5.26 -10.58 6.51
C PHE A 301 4.37 -10.59 5.29
N TYR A 302 3.10 -10.92 5.46
CA TYR A 302 2.09 -10.77 4.41
C TYR A 302 0.96 -9.87 4.89
N GLU A 303 0.93 -8.65 4.36
CA GLU A 303 -0.11 -7.67 4.62
C GLU A 303 -1.33 -7.95 3.74
N LEU A 304 -2.43 -8.36 4.38
CA LEU A 304 -3.73 -8.58 3.73
C LEU A 304 -4.46 -7.24 3.46
N GLY A 305 -4.03 -6.17 4.12
CA GLY A 305 -4.47 -4.80 3.89
C GLY A 305 -5.41 -4.25 4.96
N GLU A 306 -5.85 -3.02 4.70
CA GLU A 306 -6.59 -2.16 5.63
C GLU A 306 -7.86 -2.78 6.18
N GLN A 307 -8.18 -2.39 7.41
CA GLN A 307 -9.22 -2.98 8.23
C GLN A 307 -10.20 -1.91 8.69
N HIS A 308 -11.38 -1.98 8.10
CA HIS A 308 -12.50 -1.14 8.47
C HIS A 308 -13.49 -1.95 9.31
N PHE A 309 -13.96 -1.34 10.40
CA PHE A 309 -14.91 -1.94 11.33
C PHE A 309 -16.24 -1.23 11.23
N GLU A 310 -16.27 0.02 11.68
CA GLU A 310 -17.42 0.92 11.60
C GLU A 310 -17.00 2.22 10.91
N PRO A 311 -17.96 3.01 10.40
CA PRO A 311 -17.70 4.38 9.99
C PRO A 311 -16.94 5.14 11.06
N THR A 312 -15.94 5.90 10.63
CA THR A 312 -15.21 6.84 11.48
C THR A 312 -15.31 8.23 10.88
N PHE A 313 -14.87 9.23 11.63
CA PHE A 313 -14.86 10.61 11.14
C PHE A 313 -14.06 10.76 9.81
N PHE A 314 -12.98 10.01 9.67
CA PHE A 314 -12.09 10.08 8.49
C PHE A 314 -12.49 9.10 7.38
N TYR A 315 -13.07 7.96 7.73
CA TYR A 315 -13.35 6.86 6.79
C TYR A 315 -14.82 6.50 6.75
N SER A 316 -15.41 6.62 5.56
CA SER A 316 -16.69 5.99 5.25
C SER A 316 -16.51 4.49 5.09
N VAL A 317 -17.44 3.71 5.63
CA VAL A 317 -17.35 2.25 5.62
C VAL A 317 -18.69 1.64 5.21
N SER A 318 -18.79 1.22 3.95
CA SER A 318 -19.92 0.42 3.46
C SER A 318 -19.87 -1.03 3.94
N GLU A 319 -21.01 -1.72 3.95
CA GLU A 319 -21.09 -3.15 4.28
C GLU A 319 -20.18 -4.02 3.39
N LYS A 320 -19.98 -3.63 2.13
CA LYS A 320 -19.02 -4.29 1.25
C LYS A 320 -17.59 -4.21 1.80
N ILE A 321 -17.17 -3.02 2.26
CA ILE A 321 -15.83 -2.80 2.83
C ILE A 321 -15.68 -3.55 4.17
N LYS A 322 -16.73 -3.58 5.00
CA LYS A 322 -16.75 -4.40 6.23
C LYS A 322 -16.58 -5.88 5.90
N GLY A 323 -17.30 -6.37 4.89
CA GLY A 323 -17.20 -7.75 4.41
C GLY A 323 -15.79 -8.11 3.92
N ILE A 324 -15.15 -7.23 3.15
CA ILE A 324 -13.75 -7.40 2.71
C ILE A 324 -12.81 -7.46 3.90
N SER A 325 -12.96 -6.54 4.87
CA SER A 325 -12.13 -6.50 6.07
C SER A 325 -12.35 -7.77 6.92
N ALA A 326 -13.59 -8.20 7.10
CA ALA A 326 -13.93 -9.43 7.82
C ALA A 326 -13.37 -10.69 7.14
N PHE A 327 -13.40 -10.75 5.80
CA PHE A 327 -12.77 -11.83 5.02
C PHE A 327 -11.26 -11.87 5.28
N LYS A 328 -10.56 -10.74 5.17
CA LYS A 328 -9.11 -10.64 5.39
C LYS A 328 -8.71 -11.07 6.82
N ARG A 329 -9.39 -10.56 7.85
CA ARG A 329 -9.13 -10.96 9.25
C ARG A 329 -9.39 -12.43 9.52
N GLY A 330 -10.16 -13.11 8.68
CA GLY A 330 -10.46 -14.52 8.87
C GLY A 330 -9.27 -15.46 8.65
N PHE A 331 -8.20 -14.99 8.01
CA PHE A 331 -6.94 -15.72 7.85
C PHE A 331 -6.02 -15.64 9.08
N GLY A 332 -6.41 -14.91 10.13
CA GLY A 332 -5.62 -14.73 11.34
C GLY A 332 -4.69 -13.51 11.26
N GLY A 333 -3.53 -13.61 11.91
CA GLY A 333 -2.53 -12.54 11.96
C GLY A 333 -2.77 -11.51 13.06
N ARG A 334 -2.05 -10.39 12.97
CA ARG A 334 -2.13 -9.27 13.91
C ARG A 334 -2.65 -8.02 13.23
N MET A 335 -3.29 -7.17 14.03
CA MET A 335 -3.71 -5.83 13.60
C MET A 335 -2.55 -4.87 13.86
N ILE A 336 -2.03 -4.27 12.79
CA ILE A 336 -0.92 -3.33 12.85
C ILE A 336 -1.43 -1.94 12.46
N LEU A 337 -1.24 -0.95 13.32
CA LEU A 337 -1.67 0.43 13.08
C LEU A 337 -0.79 1.07 11.99
N GLN A 338 -1.36 1.32 10.81
CA GLN A 338 -0.72 2.12 9.76
C GLN A 338 -0.86 3.60 10.13
N ILE A 339 0.24 4.20 10.57
CA ILE A 339 0.27 5.61 10.95
C ILE A 339 0.13 6.47 9.71
N SER A 340 -0.91 7.31 9.67
CA SER A 340 -1.09 8.30 8.63
C SER A 340 -1.67 9.59 9.18
N GLY A 341 -1.49 10.68 8.44
CA GLY A 341 -2.11 11.94 8.80
C GLY A 341 -2.32 12.86 7.61
N GLU A 342 -3.20 13.82 7.79
CA GLU A 342 -3.43 14.90 6.83
C GLU A 342 -2.91 16.24 7.35
N TYR A 343 -2.25 16.99 6.49
CA TYR A 343 -1.83 18.38 6.71
C TYR A 343 -2.49 19.27 5.66
N PHE A 344 -3.12 20.36 6.09
CA PHE A 344 -3.87 21.26 5.21
C PHE A 344 -3.11 22.57 5.02
N TYR A 345 -2.90 22.94 3.75
CA TYR A 345 -2.30 24.21 3.35
C TYR A 345 -3.36 25.30 3.12
N ASP A 346 -4.61 24.89 2.84
CA ASP A 346 -5.72 25.81 2.57
C ASP A 346 -6.82 25.69 3.63
N LYS A 347 -7.19 26.84 4.22
CA LYS A 347 -8.15 26.92 5.33
C LYS A 347 -9.59 26.65 4.89
N GLU A 348 -10.00 27.15 3.73
CA GLU A 348 -11.37 26.97 3.24
C GLU A 348 -11.59 25.54 2.78
N PHE A 349 -10.58 24.93 2.16
CA PHE A 349 -10.56 23.52 1.82
C PHE A 349 -10.60 22.63 3.07
N PHE A 350 -9.84 22.97 4.12
CA PHE A 350 -9.94 22.30 5.43
C PHE A 350 -11.36 22.35 5.97
N LYS A 351 -11.97 23.54 6.03
CA LYS A 351 -13.35 23.72 6.52
C LYS A 351 -14.35 22.91 5.71
N LYS A 352 -14.33 23.05 4.38
CA LYS A 352 -15.21 22.29 3.46
C LYS A 352 -15.05 20.79 3.67
N THR A 353 -13.81 20.30 3.78
CA THR A 353 -13.53 18.87 4.00
C THR A 353 -14.14 18.36 5.30
N PHE A 354 -14.05 19.14 6.38
CA PHE A 354 -14.59 18.75 7.68
C PHE A 354 -16.12 18.86 7.74
N ASP A 355 -16.72 19.88 7.13
CA ASP A 355 -18.18 20.00 7.01
C ASP A 355 -18.76 18.77 6.28
N GLU A 356 -18.15 18.37 5.16
CA GLU A 356 -18.54 17.16 4.41
C GLU A 356 -18.37 15.88 5.24
N ARG A 357 -17.29 15.77 6.03
CA ARG A 357 -17.04 14.61 6.91
C ARG A 357 -18.04 14.53 8.06
N ILE A 358 -18.39 15.68 8.66
CA ILE A 358 -19.41 15.77 9.72
C ILE A 358 -20.74 15.28 9.19
N LEU A 359 -21.22 15.85 8.07
CA LEU A 359 -22.50 15.48 7.47
C LEU A 359 -22.55 13.98 7.14
N ARG A 360 -21.51 13.48 6.47
CA ARG A 360 -21.40 12.05 6.14
C ARG A 360 -21.41 11.15 7.39
N TYR A 361 -20.64 11.52 8.42
CA TYR A 361 -20.60 10.74 9.66
C TYR A 361 -21.96 10.75 10.37
N ILE A 362 -22.68 11.88 10.34
CA ILE A 362 -24.06 11.98 10.85
C ILE A 362 -24.97 10.98 10.12
N GLU A 363 -24.95 11.01 8.79
CA GLU A 363 -25.75 10.15 7.93
C GLU A 363 -25.41 8.66 8.04
N GLU A 364 -24.16 8.30 8.32
CA GLU A 364 -23.73 6.91 8.40
C GLU A 364 -23.95 6.30 9.80
N ARG A 365 -23.86 7.11 10.86
CA ARG A 365 -23.87 6.62 12.25
C ARG A 365 -25.21 6.73 12.95
N TRP A 366 -26.03 7.74 12.61
CA TRP A 366 -27.32 8.01 13.27
C TRP A 366 -28.53 7.84 12.33
N LYS A 367 -28.40 6.98 11.32
CA LYS A 367 -29.56 6.31 10.72
C LYS A 367 -30.17 5.34 11.72
#